data_AF-A0A1R2AV88-F1
#
_entry.id   AF-A0A1R2AV88-F1
#
_cell.length_a   1.000
_cell.length_b   1.000
_cell.length_c   1.000
_cell.angle_alpha   90.00
_cell.angle_beta   90.00
_cell.angle_gamma   90.00
#
_symmetry.space_group_name_H-M   'P 1'
#
loop_
_entity.id
_entity.type
_entity.pdbx_description
1 polymer ?
#
loop_
_entity_poly.entity_id
_entity_poly.type
_entity_poly.pdbx_seq_one_letter_code
_entity_poly.pdbx_strand_id
1 'polypeptide(L)'
;MQMLKERLLEHHEISRAVNINPGLQAVNSNSCLCFEHSSRYVYRIFFIFIFVGAVYIVSYSVFVISLSELLIYRPYMMKSIEQQKAQIIHLSFFAIENDIQKSNYSISEILKSFYPIKDPENGLNSIIEDIKMSRTIENTKNTLKLLNEKLRVMIFETMEGSTFTRLGIYRAAEFLRQESVFIGFNNKQNRRDEIVRFLNETIEFNTHLQYVTDEIKTVSAEVIKNKLTDFIVFVVVFCFGLALMYCTIVYPFLRSELKTITNIMKILTILPLQTNLNYSTGLSKNFSTLKHSEKN
;
A
#
# COMPACT_ATOMS: atom_id res chain seq x y z
N MET A 1 0.94 25.43 -71.93
CA MET A 1 1.00 23.95 -71.75
C MET A 1 2.38 23.35 -72.01
N GLN A 2 3.25 23.95 -72.84
CA GLN A 2 4.62 23.46 -73.06
C GLN A 2 5.54 23.60 -71.83
N MET A 3 5.47 24.73 -71.12
CA MET A 3 6.32 25.00 -69.95
C MET A 3 6.09 24.02 -68.76
N LEU A 4 4.89 23.46 -68.65
CA LEU A 4 4.56 22.43 -67.66
C LEU A 4 5.11 21.05 -68.06
N LYS A 5 5.16 20.78 -69.37
CA LYS A 5 5.67 19.53 -69.93
C LYS A 5 7.20 19.48 -69.83
N GLU A 6 7.87 20.61 -70.04
CA GLU A 6 9.32 20.76 -69.86
C GLU A 6 9.72 20.58 -68.39
N ARG A 7 9.00 21.19 -67.45
CA ARG A 7 9.27 21.00 -66.00
C ARG A 7 9.01 19.58 -65.51
N LEU A 8 8.04 18.88 -66.10
CA LEU A 8 7.78 17.46 -65.80
C LEU A 8 8.88 16.55 -66.35
N LEU A 9 9.43 16.87 -67.53
CA LEU A 9 10.57 16.16 -68.12
C LEU A 9 11.86 16.38 -67.32
N GLU A 10 12.13 17.62 -66.92
CA GLU A 10 13.30 17.99 -66.11
C GLU A 10 13.29 17.28 -64.75
N HIS A 11 12.12 17.18 -64.09
CA HIS A 11 11.97 16.41 -62.85
C HIS A 11 12.09 14.89 -63.05
N HIS A 12 11.68 14.37 -64.22
CA HIS A 12 11.77 12.95 -64.52
C HIS A 12 13.20 12.51 -64.87
N GLU A 13 14.03 13.42 -65.39
CA GLU A 13 15.47 13.19 -65.60
C GLU A 13 16.26 13.31 -64.30
N ILE A 14 15.92 14.25 -63.41
CA ILE A 14 16.53 14.36 -62.08
C ILE A 14 16.22 13.12 -61.21
N SER A 15 15.00 12.56 -61.30
CA SER A 15 14.65 11.34 -60.56
C SER A 15 15.33 10.08 -61.12
N ARG A 16 15.65 10.07 -62.43
CA ARG A 16 16.38 8.98 -63.09
C ARG A 16 17.88 9.05 -62.81
N ALA A 17 18.46 10.24 -62.65
CA ALA A 17 19.86 10.44 -62.28
C ALA A 17 20.19 10.07 -60.82
N VAL A 18 19.20 10.10 -59.92
CA VAL A 18 19.37 9.72 -58.50
C VAL A 18 19.23 8.20 -58.28
N ASN A 19 18.83 7.43 -59.29
CA ASN A 19 18.50 6.00 -59.18
C ASN A 19 19.50 5.07 -59.88
N ILE A 20 20.81 5.30 -59.69
CA ILE A 20 21.83 4.28 -59.97
C ILE A 20 22.12 3.52 -58.67
N ASN A 21 21.21 2.60 -58.33
CA ASN A 21 21.51 1.42 -57.53
C ASN A 21 20.66 0.28 -58.11
N PRO A 22 21.24 -0.66 -58.86
CA PRO A 22 20.48 -1.73 -59.50
C PRO A 22 20.24 -2.82 -58.45
N GLY A 23 19.13 -2.71 -57.73
CA GLY A 23 18.82 -3.67 -56.69
C GLY A 23 17.54 -3.39 -55.95
N LEU A 24 16.42 -3.14 -56.64
CA LEU A 24 15.12 -3.41 -56.05
C LEU A 24 14.09 -3.75 -57.11
N GLN A 25 13.44 -4.88 -56.84
CA GLN A 25 12.57 -5.66 -57.70
C GLN A 25 11.29 -4.91 -58.11
N ALA A 26 10.72 -5.37 -59.21
CA ALA A 26 9.41 -5.03 -59.73
C ALA A 26 8.35 -5.00 -58.61
N VAL A 27 7.77 -3.81 -58.40
CA VAL A 27 6.65 -3.62 -57.47
C VAL A 27 5.37 -4.11 -58.15
N ASN A 28 4.86 -5.22 -57.64
CA ASN A 28 3.59 -5.82 -58.02
C ASN A 28 2.43 -4.89 -57.60
N SER A 29 1.56 -4.52 -58.53
CA SER A 29 0.58 -3.43 -58.38
C SER A 29 -0.70 -3.78 -57.60
N ASN A 30 -0.68 -4.77 -56.72
CA ASN A 30 -1.88 -5.27 -56.00
C ASN A 30 -1.73 -5.33 -54.47
N SER A 31 -0.86 -4.53 -53.86
CA SER A 31 -0.86 -4.35 -52.41
C SER A 31 -1.77 -3.20 -52.03
N CYS A 32 -2.95 -3.50 -51.50
CA CYS A 32 -3.74 -2.56 -50.71
C CYS A 32 -2.80 -1.94 -49.65
N LEU A 33 -2.57 -0.62 -49.72
CA LEU A 33 -1.79 0.13 -48.74
C LEU A 33 -2.57 0.17 -47.41
N CYS A 34 -2.58 -0.95 -46.69
CA CYS A 34 -3.01 -0.97 -45.30
C CYS A 34 -2.04 -0.10 -44.51
N PHE A 35 -2.59 0.89 -43.81
CA PHE A 35 -1.88 1.85 -42.96
C PHE A 35 -1.21 1.13 -41.76
N GLU A 36 -0.10 0.41 -42.00
CA GLU A 36 0.69 -0.29 -40.98
C GLU A 36 1.38 0.65 -39.98
N HIS A 37 1.30 1.97 -40.19
CA HIS A 37 1.83 2.93 -39.24
C HIS A 37 1.11 2.85 -37.88
N SER A 38 -0.20 2.61 -37.83
CA SER A 38 -0.97 2.68 -36.56
C SER A 38 -0.56 1.63 -35.52
N SER A 39 -0.25 0.40 -35.94
CA SER A 39 0.03 -0.71 -35.00
C SER A 39 1.32 -0.52 -34.18
N ARG A 40 2.34 0.12 -34.77
CA ARG A 40 3.62 0.41 -34.10
C ARG A 40 3.47 1.41 -32.96
N TYR A 41 2.52 2.34 -33.05
CA TYR A 41 2.23 3.33 -32.01
C TYR A 41 1.53 2.65 -30.84
N VAL A 42 0.53 1.82 -31.14
CA VAL A 42 -0.24 1.07 -30.15
C VAL A 42 0.68 0.18 -29.32
N TYR A 43 1.62 -0.54 -29.95
CA TYR A 43 2.55 -1.41 -29.23
C TYR A 43 3.47 -0.64 -28.26
N ARG A 44 3.98 0.53 -28.65
CA ARG A 44 4.87 1.34 -27.81
C ARG A 44 4.13 1.96 -26.62
N ILE A 45 2.92 2.46 -26.84
CA ILE A 45 2.05 2.97 -25.76
C ILE A 45 1.69 1.82 -24.81
N PHE A 46 1.36 0.65 -25.35
CA PHE A 46 1.05 -0.54 -24.58
C PHE A 46 2.23 -0.99 -23.71
N PHE A 47 3.46 -0.92 -24.21
CA PHE A 47 4.67 -1.20 -23.42
C PHE A 47 4.82 -0.25 -22.22
N ILE A 48 4.64 1.06 -22.42
CA ILE A 48 4.68 2.05 -21.33
C ILE A 48 3.56 1.76 -20.33
N PHE A 49 2.36 1.44 -20.81
CA PHE A 49 1.22 1.12 -19.98
C PHE A 49 1.46 -0.12 -19.11
N ILE A 50 2.01 -1.20 -19.69
CA ILE A 50 2.41 -2.39 -18.93
C ILE A 50 3.47 -2.04 -17.89
N PHE A 51 4.49 -1.27 -18.24
CA PHE A 51 5.55 -0.88 -17.32
C PHE A 51 5.01 -0.11 -16.12
N VAL A 52 4.17 0.91 -16.36
CA VAL A 52 3.50 1.67 -15.30
C VAL A 52 2.59 0.78 -14.47
N GLY A 53 1.82 -0.11 -15.11
CA GLY A 53 0.95 -1.06 -14.44
C GLY A 53 1.72 -2.03 -13.52
N ALA A 54 2.85 -2.56 -13.99
CA ALA A 54 3.70 -3.44 -13.20
C ALA A 54 4.26 -2.72 -11.96
N VAL A 55 4.74 -1.48 -12.13
CA VAL A 55 5.23 -0.69 -11.00
C VAL A 55 4.11 -0.32 -10.04
N TYR A 56 2.92 0.00 -10.54
CA TYR A 56 1.75 0.23 -9.69
C TYR A 56 1.43 -0.99 -8.82
N ILE A 57 1.44 -2.20 -9.41
CA ILE A 57 1.23 -3.45 -8.67
C ILE A 57 2.30 -3.64 -7.59
N VAL A 58 3.59 -3.46 -7.93
CA VAL A 58 4.69 -3.58 -6.96
C VAL A 58 4.56 -2.56 -5.84
N SER A 59 4.28 -1.30 -6.18
CA SER A 59 4.04 -0.21 -5.24
C SER A 59 2.93 -0.56 -4.25
N TYR A 60 1.79 -1.01 -4.77
CA TYR A 60 0.63 -1.37 -3.97
C TYR A 60 0.91 -2.59 -3.09
N SER A 61 1.37 -3.70 -3.69
CA SER A 61 1.55 -4.97 -2.99
C SER A 61 2.66 -4.95 -1.95
N VAL A 62 3.78 -4.28 -2.22
CA VAL A 62 4.95 -4.30 -1.33
C VAL A 62 4.88 -3.19 -0.29
N PHE A 63 4.57 -1.95 -0.71
CA PHE A 63 4.67 -0.79 0.17
C PHE A 63 3.33 -0.43 0.80
N VAL A 64 2.28 -0.24 -0.01
CA VAL A 64 0.99 0.24 0.50
C VAL A 64 0.37 -0.74 1.48
N ILE A 65 0.33 -2.03 1.14
CA ILE A 65 -0.20 -3.06 2.05
C ILE A 65 0.61 -3.11 3.35
N SER A 66 1.94 -3.20 3.26
CA SER A 66 2.81 -3.26 4.44
C SER A 66 2.68 -2.03 5.34
N LEU A 67 2.61 -0.83 4.75
CA LEU A 67 2.47 0.42 5.50
C LEU A 67 1.08 0.52 6.14
N SER A 68 0.04 0.11 5.42
CA SER A 68 -1.33 0.06 5.94
C SER A 68 -1.44 -0.89 7.13
N GLU A 69 -0.83 -2.09 7.06
CA GLU A 69 -0.77 -3.01 8.19
C GLU A 69 -0.11 -2.32 9.40
N LEU A 70 1.09 -1.76 9.25
CA LEU A 70 1.79 -1.12 10.36
C LEU A 70 1.01 0.03 10.99
N LEU A 71 0.32 0.85 10.18
CA LEU A 71 -0.52 1.95 10.64
C LEU A 71 -1.77 1.49 11.37
N ILE A 72 -2.37 0.37 10.96
CA ILE A 72 -3.53 -0.22 11.62
C ILE A 72 -3.11 -0.85 12.95
N TYR A 73 -2.04 -1.66 12.97
CA TYR A 73 -1.64 -2.41 14.17
C TYR A 73 -0.99 -1.54 15.26
N ARG A 74 -0.40 -0.38 14.92
CA ARG A 74 0.19 0.53 15.91
C ARG A 74 -0.80 0.97 17.01
N PRO A 75 -1.97 1.56 16.70
CA PRO A 75 -2.94 1.94 17.73
C PRO A 75 -3.51 0.73 18.48
N TYR A 76 -3.65 -0.43 17.83
CA TYR A 76 -4.09 -1.66 18.53
C TYR A 76 -3.08 -2.12 19.58
N MET A 77 -1.79 -2.17 19.22
CA MET A 77 -0.72 -2.49 20.15
C MET A 77 -0.68 -1.49 21.31
N MET A 78 -0.75 -0.20 20.99
CA MET A 78 -0.74 0.87 21.98
C MET A 78 -1.90 0.78 22.96
N LYS A 79 -3.11 0.56 22.44
CA LYS A 79 -4.31 0.38 23.22
C LYS A 79 -4.20 -0.85 24.12
N SER A 80 -3.66 -1.95 23.62
CA SER A 80 -3.55 -3.20 24.37
C SER A 80 -2.65 -3.05 25.60
N ILE A 81 -1.50 -2.37 25.46
CA ILE A 81 -0.56 -2.14 26.56
C ILE A 81 -1.15 -1.19 27.61
N GLU A 82 -1.82 -0.12 27.19
CA GLU A 82 -2.52 0.79 28.10
C GLU A 82 -3.69 0.09 28.80
N GLN A 83 -4.40 -0.80 28.11
CA GLN A 83 -5.42 -1.65 28.70
C GLN A 83 -4.83 -2.62 29.73
N GLN A 84 -3.68 -3.22 29.45
CA GLN A 84 -2.99 -4.10 30.38
C GLN A 84 -2.58 -3.35 31.66
N LYS A 85 -2.09 -2.10 31.53
CA LYS A 85 -1.82 -1.22 32.67
C LYS A 85 -3.06 -1.02 33.53
N ALA A 86 -4.18 -0.62 32.90
CA ALA A 86 -5.44 -0.43 33.61
C ALA A 86 -5.92 -1.71 34.28
N GLN A 87 -5.86 -2.85 33.58
CA GLN A 87 -6.27 -4.16 34.10
C GLN A 87 -5.48 -4.56 35.35
N ILE A 88 -4.16 -4.37 35.37
CA ILE A 88 -3.33 -4.71 36.55
C ILE A 88 -3.67 -3.79 37.74
N ILE A 89 -3.94 -2.51 37.51
CA ILE A 89 -4.39 -1.59 38.56
C ILE A 89 -5.75 -2.07 39.11
N HIS A 90 -6.72 -2.36 38.24
CA HIS A 90 -8.03 -2.86 38.66
C HIS A 90 -7.93 -4.20 39.39
N LEU A 91 -7.05 -5.10 38.93
CA LEU A 91 -6.77 -6.37 39.57
C LEU A 91 -6.26 -6.19 41.00
N SER A 92 -5.33 -5.25 41.21
CA SER A 92 -4.83 -4.93 42.56
C SER A 92 -5.92 -4.36 43.47
N PHE A 93 -6.79 -3.49 42.95
CA PHE A 93 -7.92 -2.92 43.68
C PHE A 93 -8.90 -4.01 44.12
N PHE A 94 -9.37 -4.86 43.20
CA PHE A 94 -10.37 -5.87 43.52
C PHE A 94 -9.80 -6.99 44.41
N ALA A 95 -8.53 -7.35 44.26
CA ALA A 95 -7.89 -8.33 45.15
C ALA A 95 -7.86 -7.85 46.61
N ILE A 96 -7.53 -6.58 46.83
CA ILE A 96 -7.52 -5.98 48.17
C ILE A 96 -8.94 -5.84 48.71
N GLU A 97 -9.87 -5.31 47.90
CA GLU A 97 -11.27 -5.15 48.33
C GLU A 97 -11.89 -6.50 48.72
N ASN A 98 -11.59 -7.57 47.98
CA ASN A 98 -12.08 -8.91 48.30
C ASN A 98 -11.51 -9.46 49.62
N ASP A 99 -10.23 -9.22 49.90
CA ASP A 99 -9.60 -9.62 51.17
C ASP A 99 -10.21 -8.88 52.37
N ILE A 100 -10.45 -7.57 52.22
CA ILE A 100 -10.99 -6.72 53.29
C ILE A 100 -12.51 -6.67 53.35
N GLN A 101 -13.24 -7.33 52.44
CA GLN A 101 -14.69 -7.26 52.30
C GLN A 101 -15.43 -7.58 53.62
N LYS A 102 -14.91 -8.53 54.39
CA LYS A 102 -15.46 -8.95 55.69
C LYS A 102 -15.02 -8.08 56.86
N SER A 103 -14.21 -7.06 56.61
CA SER A 103 -13.71 -6.13 57.63
C SER A 103 -14.47 -4.81 57.62
N ASN A 104 -14.36 -4.06 58.71
CA ASN A 104 -14.93 -2.71 58.83
C ASN A 104 -14.27 -1.67 57.89
N TYR A 105 -13.22 -2.07 57.16
CA TYR A 105 -12.50 -1.21 56.23
C TYR A 105 -12.93 -1.42 54.77
N SER A 106 -13.90 -2.30 54.50
CA SER A 106 -14.45 -2.47 53.16
C SER A 106 -15.16 -1.19 52.70
N ILE A 107 -15.18 -0.96 51.39
CA ILE A 107 -15.85 0.22 50.82
C ILE A 107 -17.34 0.17 51.10
N SER A 108 -17.95 -1.01 51.10
CA SER A 108 -19.36 -1.21 51.46
C SER A 108 -19.69 -0.80 52.90
N GLU A 109 -18.76 -0.98 53.84
CA GLU A 109 -18.97 -0.60 55.24
C GLU A 109 -18.66 0.88 55.50
N ILE A 110 -17.61 1.42 54.86
CA ILE A 110 -17.24 2.84 54.98
C ILE A 110 -18.28 3.73 54.28
N LEU A 111 -18.69 3.37 53.07
CA LEU A 111 -19.72 4.04 52.30
C LEU A 111 -20.96 3.16 52.21
N LYS A 112 -21.80 3.21 53.24
CA LYS A 112 -23.05 2.45 53.32
C LYS A 112 -24.05 2.71 52.18
N SER A 113 -23.90 3.82 51.47
CA SER A 113 -24.69 4.18 50.28
C SER A 113 -24.02 3.80 48.96
N PHE A 114 -22.81 3.25 48.99
CA PHE A 114 -22.10 2.81 47.80
C PHE A 114 -22.63 1.45 47.35
N TYR A 115 -23.26 1.44 46.19
CA TYR A 115 -23.62 0.19 45.52
C TYR A 115 -22.50 -0.13 44.51
N PRO A 116 -21.67 -1.15 44.75
CA PRO A 116 -20.59 -1.47 43.83
C PRO A 116 -21.16 -1.85 42.47
N ILE A 117 -20.58 -1.29 41.40
CA ILE A 117 -20.98 -1.58 40.00
C ILE A 117 -20.77 -3.07 39.68
N LYS A 118 -19.77 -3.70 40.30
CA LYS A 118 -19.50 -5.13 40.27
C LYS A 118 -19.05 -5.59 41.65
N ASP A 119 -19.51 -6.77 42.04
CA ASP A 119 -19.03 -7.49 43.21
C ASP A 119 -17.51 -7.79 43.07
N PRO A 120 -16.69 -7.63 44.13
CA PRO A 120 -15.24 -7.71 44.03
C PRO A 120 -14.72 -9.05 43.48
N GLU A 121 -15.32 -10.17 43.87
CA GLU A 121 -14.97 -11.51 43.38
C GLU A 121 -15.24 -11.62 41.86
N ASN A 122 -16.42 -11.18 41.43
CA ASN A 122 -16.80 -11.17 40.02
C ASN A 122 -15.96 -10.18 39.18
N GLY A 123 -15.59 -9.05 39.76
CA GLY A 123 -14.69 -8.06 39.17
C GLY A 123 -13.29 -8.64 38.93
N LEU A 124 -12.73 -9.30 39.95
CA LEU A 124 -11.42 -9.96 39.87
C LEU A 124 -11.41 -11.05 38.78
N ASN A 125 -12.44 -11.91 38.76
CA ASN A 125 -12.56 -12.96 37.74
C ASN A 125 -12.70 -12.40 36.31
N SER A 126 -13.46 -11.31 36.11
CA SER A 126 -13.61 -10.74 34.77
C SER A 126 -12.28 -10.17 34.25
N ILE A 127 -11.52 -9.50 35.12
CA ILE A 127 -10.22 -8.91 34.74
C ILE A 127 -9.19 -9.98 34.42
N ILE A 128 -9.20 -11.11 35.15
CA ILE A 128 -8.31 -12.24 34.87
C ILE A 128 -8.53 -12.78 33.45
N GLU A 129 -9.79 -12.92 33.02
CA GLU A 129 -10.11 -13.34 31.66
C GLU A 129 -9.73 -12.27 30.62
N ASP A 130 -9.94 -10.99 30.93
CA ASP A 130 -9.53 -9.89 30.05
C ASP A 130 -8.00 -9.82 29.85
N ILE A 131 -7.21 -10.13 30.89
CA ILE A 131 -5.73 -10.23 30.81
C ILE A 131 -5.29 -11.42 29.96
N LYS A 132 -6.00 -12.54 30.01
CA LYS A 132 -5.71 -13.69 29.13
C LYS A 132 -5.99 -13.34 27.67
N MET A 133 -7.08 -12.61 27.41
CA MET A 133 -7.50 -12.23 26.07
C MET A 133 -6.55 -11.19 25.45
N SER A 134 -6.10 -10.18 26.19
CA SER A 134 -5.17 -9.15 25.69
C SER A 134 -3.85 -9.75 25.18
N ARG A 135 -3.35 -10.80 25.84
CA ARG A 135 -2.14 -11.53 25.43
C ARG A 135 -2.22 -12.12 24.01
N THR A 136 -3.41 -12.50 23.55
CA THR A 136 -3.59 -13.07 22.20
C THR A 136 -3.45 -12.02 21.10
N ILE A 137 -3.80 -10.76 21.39
CA ILE A 137 -3.78 -9.65 20.43
C ILE A 137 -2.34 -9.16 20.21
N GLU A 138 -1.54 -9.12 21.28
CA GLU A 138 -0.18 -8.60 21.25
C GLU A 138 0.84 -9.58 20.65
N ASN A 139 0.54 -10.88 20.66
CA ASN A 139 1.38 -11.92 20.06
C ASN A 139 1.16 -12.13 18.55
N THR A 140 0.39 -11.27 17.90
CA THR A 140 0.17 -11.39 16.46
C THR A 140 1.43 -10.99 15.68
N LYS A 141 1.72 -11.72 14.59
CA LYS A 141 2.92 -11.49 13.75
C LYS A 141 3.05 -10.05 13.26
N ASN A 142 1.93 -9.35 13.05
CA ASN A 142 1.93 -7.96 12.59
C ASN A 142 2.27 -6.96 13.71
N THR A 143 1.86 -7.23 14.94
CA THR A 143 2.27 -6.44 16.12
C THR A 143 3.77 -6.59 16.40
N LEU A 144 4.31 -7.82 16.24
CA LEU A 144 5.75 -8.06 16.40
C LEU A 144 6.62 -7.31 15.37
N LYS A 145 6.11 -7.02 14.17
CA LYS A 145 6.83 -6.21 13.15
C LYS A 145 7.04 -4.76 13.59
N LEU A 146 6.26 -4.26 14.57
CA LEU A 146 6.38 -2.90 15.11
C LEU A 146 7.40 -2.79 16.25
N LEU A 147 7.94 -3.92 16.70
CA LEU A 147 8.90 -4.01 17.78
C LEU A 147 10.31 -4.23 17.22
N ASN A 148 11.30 -3.60 17.82
CA ASN A 148 12.70 -3.97 17.61
C ASN A 148 13.06 -5.16 18.53
N GLU A 149 14.19 -5.80 18.26
CA GLU A 149 14.61 -6.98 19.02
C GLU A 149 14.81 -6.66 20.51
N LYS A 150 15.33 -5.46 20.83
CA LYS A 150 15.50 -5.00 22.22
C LYS A 150 14.18 -4.97 22.99
N LEU A 151 13.12 -4.43 22.40
CA LEU A 151 11.78 -4.39 23.01
C LEU A 151 11.17 -5.76 23.15
N ARG A 152 11.35 -6.60 22.13
CA ARG A 152 10.86 -7.96 22.15
C ARG A 152 11.48 -8.73 23.32
N VAL A 153 12.79 -8.59 23.54
CA VAL A 153 13.47 -9.16 24.70
C VAL A 153 12.91 -8.60 26.01
N MET A 154 12.69 -7.28 26.14
CA MET A 154 12.09 -6.71 27.36
C MET A 154 10.68 -7.22 27.66
N ILE A 155 9.87 -7.38 26.63
CA ILE A 155 8.47 -7.78 26.76
C ILE A 155 8.36 -9.27 27.09
N PHE A 156 9.16 -10.13 26.44
CA PHE A 156 8.98 -11.59 26.47
C PHE A 156 10.04 -12.37 27.25
N GLU A 157 11.25 -11.84 27.43
CA GLU A 157 12.40 -12.61 27.91
C GLU A 157 12.98 -12.04 29.20
N THR A 158 13.51 -10.81 29.17
CA THR A 158 14.26 -10.25 30.28
C THR A 158 14.10 -8.74 30.40
N MET A 159 13.84 -8.29 31.62
CA MET A 159 13.84 -6.88 31.99
C MET A 159 14.75 -6.65 33.20
N GLU A 160 15.39 -5.48 33.28
CA GLU A 160 16.11 -5.08 34.48
C GLU A 160 15.11 -4.76 35.60
N GLY A 161 15.34 -5.29 36.80
CA GLY A 161 14.46 -5.07 37.95
C GLY A 161 14.54 -6.19 38.98
N SER A 162 13.50 -6.29 39.80
CA SER A 162 13.34 -7.36 40.79
C SER A 162 13.21 -8.75 40.17
N THR A 163 13.26 -9.79 41.02
CA THR A 163 13.23 -11.19 40.61
C THR A 163 11.98 -11.55 39.77
N PHE A 164 10.84 -10.89 40.01
CA PHE A 164 9.60 -11.18 39.29
C PHE A 164 9.52 -10.47 37.92
N THR A 165 10.17 -9.30 37.76
CA THR A 165 10.24 -8.56 36.48
C THR A 165 11.34 -9.09 35.56
N ARG A 166 12.33 -9.79 36.12
CA ARG A 166 13.48 -10.34 35.38
C ARG A 166 13.12 -11.26 34.22
N LEU A 167 11.92 -11.84 34.20
CA LEU A 167 11.43 -12.73 33.13
C LEU A 167 10.58 -12.01 32.08
N GLY A 168 10.64 -10.68 32.04
CA GLY A 168 9.90 -9.84 31.10
C GLY A 168 8.50 -9.46 31.57
N ILE A 169 7.93 -8.46 30.91
CA ILE A 169 6.65 -7.84 31.29
C ILE A 169 5.50 -8.86 31.32
N TYR A 170 5.41 -9.76 30.34
CA TYR A 170 4.31 -10.75 30.34
C TYR A 170 4.35 -11.71 31.52
N ARG A 171 5.56 -12.14 31.91
CA ARG A 171 5.72 -13.04 33.05
C ARG A 171 5.45 -12.32 34.35
N ALA A 172 5.87 -11.05 34.45
CA ALA A 172 5.56 -10.20 35.59
C ALA A 172 4.04 -9.97 35.74
N ALA A 173 3.32 -9.70 34.64
CA ALA A 173 1.87 -9.54 34.66
C ALA A 173 1.16 -10.84 35.10
N GLU A 174 1.60 -12.00 34.61
CA GLU A 174 1.07 -13.30 35.02
C GLU A 174 1.36 -13.61 36.49
N PHE A 175 2.54 -13.24 36.99
CA PHE A 175 2.88 -13.34 38.40
C PHE A 175 1.93 -12.49 39.26
N LEU A 176 1.73 -11.21 38.92
CA LEU A 176 0.80 -10.33 39.64
C LEU A 176 -0.65 -10.87 39.60
N ARG A 177 -1.06 -11.45 38.48
CA ARG A 177 -2.36 -12.13 38.34
C ARG A 177 -2.50 -13.32 39.29
N GLN A 178 -1.43 -14.09 39.49
CA GLN A 178 -1.45 -15.22 40.42
C GLN A 178 -1.46 -14.73 41.89
N GLU A 179 -0.65 -13.73 42.21
CA GLU A 179 -0.60 -13.14 43.54
C GLU A 179 -1.93 -12.48 43.92
N SER A 180 -2.61 -11.83 42.96
CA SER A 180 -3.93 -11.23 43.20
C SER A 180 -5.00 -12.27 43.53
N VAL A 181 -4.98 -13.43 42.87
CA VAL A 181 -5.87 -14.56 43.19
C VAL A 181 -5.52 -15.09 44.58
N PHE A 182 -4.24 -15.21 44.89
CA PHE A 182 -3.78 -15.68 46.19
C PHE A 182 -4.15 -14.72 47.32
N ILE A 183 -4.17 -13.40 47.09
CA ILE A 183 -4.61 -12.41 48.07
C ILE A 183 -6.14 -12.46 48.18
N GLY A 184 -6.86 -12.34 47.05
CA GLY A 184 -8.31 -12.22 47.05
C GLY A 184 -9.04 -13.45 47.60
N PHE A 185 -8.54 -14.67 47.39
CA PHE A 185 -9.29 -15.90 47.71
C PHE A 185 -8.77 -16.67 48.92
N ASN A 186 -7.61 -16.31 49.47
CA ASN A 186 -7.00 -17.05 50.56
C ASN A 186 -7.37 -16.40 51.90
N ASN A 187 -8.34 -16.99 52.59
CA ASN A 187 -8.94 -16.48 53.84
C ASN A 187 -7.99 -16.51 55.07
N LYS A 188 -6.68 -16.28 54.92
CA LYS A 188 -5.74 -16.25 56.06
C LYS A 188 -5.62 -14.83 56.62
N GLN A 189 -6.03 -14.66 57.88
CA GLN A 189 -5.85 -13.40 58.62
C GLN A 189 -4.36 -13.12 58.94
N ASN A 190 -3.96 -11.85 58.90
CA ASN A 190 -2.60 -11.28 59.11
C ASN A 190 -1.60 -11.40 57.94
N ARG A 191 -1.91 -10.72 56.83
CA ARG A 191 -1.07 -10.67 55.62
C ARG A 191 -0.60 -9.29 55.19
N ARG A 192 -0.51 -8.36 56.14
CA ARG A 192 -0.12 -6.97 55.83
C ARG A 192 1.17 -6.89 55.01
N ASP A 193 2.18 -7.69 55.37
CA ASP A 193 3.46 -7.69 54.66
C ASP A 193 3.34 -8.23 53.22
N GLU A 194 2.50 -9.25 52.99
CA GLU A 194 2.24 -9.80 51.65
C GLU A 194 1.49 -8.77 50.78
N ILE A 195 0.49 -8.08 51.33
CA ILE A 195 -0.27 -7.03 50.62
C ILE A 195 0.62 -5.84 50.29
N VAL A 196 1.46 -5.39 51.23
CA VAL A 196 2.41 -4.30 51.00
C VAL A 196 3.43 -4.68 49.93
N ARG A 197 3.95 -5.92 49.97
CA ARG A 197 4.84 -6.42 48.92
C ARG A 197 4.15 -6.41 47.56
N PHE A 198 2.95 -6.97 47.45
CA PHE A 198 2.18 -7.00 46.20
C PHE A 198 1.90 -5.61 45.64
N LEU A 199 1.57 -4.63 46.49
CA LEU A 199 1.38 -3.25 46.07
C LEU A 199 2.67 -2.61 45.55
N ASN A 200 3.80 -2.82 46.23
CA ASN A 200 5.10 -2.34 45.78
C ASN A 200 5.50 -2.97 44.43
N GLU A 201 5.28 -4.27 44.25
CA GLU A 201 5.51 -4.98 43.00
C GLU A 201 4.59 -4.47 41.88
N THR A 202 3.33 -4.13 42.20
CA THR A 202 2.40 -3.51 41.23
C THR A 202 2.87 -2.12 40.79
N ILE A 203 3.40 -1.31 41.72
CA ILE A 203 3.97 0.01 41.43
C ILE A 203 5.24 -0.11 40.56
N GLU A 204 6.14 -1.03 40.92
CA GLU A 204 7.35 -1.33 40.14
C GLU A 204 6.97 -1.75 38.72
N PHE A 205 6.03 -2.69 38.58
CA PHE A 205 5.53 -3.15 37.29
C PHE A 205 4.95 -2.00 36.45
N ASN A 206 4.15 -1.12 37.05
CA ASN A 206 3.56 0.01 36.34
C ASN A 206 4.63 1.00 35.83
N THR A 207 5.69 1.21 36.61
CA THR A 207 6.83 2.06 36.23
C THR A 207 7.57 1.46 35.03
N HIS A 208 7.86 0.16 35.08
CA HIS A 208 8.47 -0.57 33.98
C HIS A 208 7.61 -0.61 32.72
N LEU A 209 6.31 -0.83 32.89
CA LEU A 209 5.35 -0.83 31.78
C LEU A 209 5.29 0.53 31.12
N GLN A 210 5.34 1.63 31.89
CA GLN A 210 5.39 2.98 31.34
C GLN A 210 6.66 3.24 30.52
N TYR A 211 7.82 2.79 31.01
CA TYR A 211 9.08 2.87 30.25
C TYR A 211 8.97 2.12 28.92
N VAL A 212 8.46 0.89 28.93
CA VAL A 212 8.27 0.11 27.71
C VAL A 212 7.25 0.75 26.77
N THR A 213 6.16 1.32 27.28
CA THR A 213 5.18 2.06 26.48
C THR A 213 5.80 3.25 25.76
N ASP A 214 6.66 4.03 26.41
CA ASP A 214 7.30 5.19 25.80
C ASP A 214 8.34 4.79 24.74
N GLU A 215 9.09 3.71 24.99
CA GLU A 215 9.96 3.11 23.97
C GLU A 215 9.17 2.57 22.76
N ILE A 216 8.02 1.91 23.00
CA ILE A 216 7.13 1.42 21.95
C ILE A 216 6.64 2.55 21.05
N LYS A 217 6.24 3.69 21.63
CA LYS A 217 5.81 4.87 20.85
C LYS A 217 6.90 5.32 19.88
N THR A 218 8.14 5.32 20.36
CA THR A 218 9.33 5.81 19.63
C THR A 218 9.73 4.82 18.54
N VAL A 219 9.94 3.55 18.89
CA VAL A 219 10.36 2.49 17.97
C VAL A 219 9.32 2.24 16.89
N SER A 220 8.03 2.17 17.24
CA SER A 220 6.97 1.97 16.24
C SER A 220 6.88 3.13 15.24
N ALA A 221 7.12 4.36 15.68
CA ALA A 221 7.17 5.52 14.79
C ALA A 221 8.36 5.44 13.83
N GLU A 222 9.53 5.02 14.34
CA GLU A 222 10.74 4.87 13.55
C GLU A 222 10.59 3.77 12.48
N VAL A 223 10.03 2.61 12.84
CA VAL A 223 9.76 1.53 11.87
C VAL A 223 8.86 2.00 10.73
N ILE A 224 7.79 2.74 11.04
CA ILE A 224 6.87 3.30 10.03
C ILE A 224 7.60 4.34 9.17
N LYS A 225 8.40 5.23 9.80
CA LYS A 225 9.16 6.26 9.10
C LYS A 225 10.18 5.64 8.14
N ASN A 226 10.86 4.57 8.55
CA ASN A 226 11.80 3.85 7.70
C ASN A 226 11.09 3.23 6.49
N LYS A 227 9.93 2.58 6.69
CA LYS A 227 9.14 2.05 5.57
C LYS A 227 8.59 3.11 4.63
N LEU A 228 8.21 4.27 5.16
CA LEU A 228 7.81 5.42 4.35
C LEU A 228 9.00 5.96 3.54
N THR A 229 10.19 6.00 4.14
CA THR A 229 11.42 6.43 3.47
C THR A 229 11.78 5.47 2.33
N ASP A 230 11.73 4.16 2.57
CA ASP A 230 11.93 3.13 1.53
C ASP A 230 10.97 3.35 0.34
N PHE A 231 9.71 3.66 0.64
CA PHE A 231 8.70 3.94 -0.39
C PHE A 231 9.00 5.21 -1.18
N ILE A 232 9.42 6.29 -0.50
CA ILE A 232 9.82 7.54 -1.17
C ILE A 232 11.02 7.29 -2.10
N VAL A 233 12.04 6.56 -1.64
CA VAL A 233 13.20 6.21 -2.48
C VAL A 233 12.76 5.41 -3.71
N PHE A 234 11.87 4.43 -3.54
CA PHE A 234 11.31 3.66 -4.65
C PHE A 234 10.59 4.54 -5.68
N VAL A 235 9.75 5.48 -5.23
CA VAL A 235 9.03 6.41 -6.12
C VAL A 235 10.02 7.32 -6.87
N VAL A 236 11.03 7.86 -6.20
CA VAL A 236 12.05 8.72 -6.82
C VAL A 236 12.82 7.97 -7.91
N VAL A 237 13.26 6.74 -7.62
CA VAL A 237 13.94 5.88 -8.61
C VAL A 237 13.03 5.58 -9.81
N PHE A 238 11.75 5.31 -9.56
CA PHE A 238 10.78 5.08 -10.62
C PHE A 238 10.54 6.31 -11.49
N CYS A 239 10.36 7.49 -10.88
CA CYS A 239 10.22 8.75 -11.61
C CYS A 239 11.44 9.03 -12.49
N PHE A 240 12.65 8.76 -11.99
CA PHE A 240 13.87 8.85 -12.78
C PHE A 240 13.88 7.84 -13.95
N GLY A 241 13.45 6.60 -13.71
CA GLY A 241 13.29 5.59 -14.75
C GLY A 241 12.29 5.99 -15.85
N LEU A 242 11.16 6.61 -15.47
CA LEU A 242 10.19 7.16 -16.42
C LEU A 242 10.77 8.32 -17.24
N ALA A 243 11.54 9.22 -16.62
CA ALA A 243 12.22 10.29 -17.34
C ALA A 243 13.21 9.74 -18.38
N LEU A 244 13.99 8.71 -18.01
CA LEU A 244 14.89 8.03 -18.94
C LEU A 244 14.14 7.33 -20.08
N MET A 245 13.04 6.64 -19.77
CA MET A 245 12.18 6.00 -20.78
C MET A 245 11.59 7.04 -21.74
N TYR A 246 11.18 8.20 -21.23
CA TYR A 246 10.72 9.30 -22.06
C TYR A 246 11.82 9.81 -23.00
N CYS A 247 13.01 10.09 -22.47
CA CYS A 247 14.14 10.58 -23.28
C CYS A 247 14.62 9.57 -24.34
N THR A 248 14.55 8.27 -24.07
CA THR A 248 15.10 7.23 -24.95
C THR A 248 14.10 6.63 -25.92
N ILE A 249 12.82 6.55 -25.56
CA ILE A 249 11.79 5.92 -26.40
C ILE A 249 10.86 6.97 -27.00
N VAL A 250 10.28 7.82 -26.15
CA VAL A 250 9.21 8.75 -26.53
C VAL A 250 9.76 9.95 -27.30
N TYR A 251 10.82 10.60 -26.80
CA TYR A 251 11.42 11.77 -27.42
C TYR A 251 11.94 11.55 -28.85
N PRO A 252 12.78 10.53 -29.15
CA PRO A 252 13.24 10.31 -30.52
C PRO A 252 12.10 9.95 -31.46
N PHE A 253 11.05 9.30 -30.94
CA PHE A 253 9.86 9.00 -31.69
C PHE A 253 9.08 10.27 -32.07
N LEU A 254 8.77 11.14 -31.12
CA LEU A 254 8.10 12.41 -31.41
C LEU A 254 8.90 13.25 -32.42
N ARG A 255 10.23 13.27 -32.31
CA ARG A 255 11.11 13.98 -33.24
C ARG A 255 11.05 13.40 -34.66
N SER A 256 11.04 12.07 -34.78
CA SER A 256 10.87 11.39 -36.07
C SER A 256 9.53 11.73 -36.71
N GLU A 257 8.45 11.70 -35.92
CA GLU A 257 7.10 12.00 -36.43
C GLU A 257 6.92 13.46 -36.82
N LEU A 258 7.45 14.40 -36.03
CA LEU A 258 7.50 15.82 -36.39
C LEU A 258 8.19 16.03 -37.74
N LYS A 259 9.29 15.30 -38.01
CA LYS A 259 10.00 15.38 -39.30
C LYS A 259 9.15 14.81 -40.43
N THR A 260 8.48 13.67 -40.23
CA THR A 260 7.56 13.08 -41.21
C THR A 260 6.40 14.02 -41.55
N ILE A 261 5.73 14.58 -40.53
CA ILE A 261 4.63 15.54 -40.72
C ILE A 261 5.12 16.80 -41.44
N THR A 262 6.28 17.33 -41.07
CA THR A 262 6.87 18.50 -41.74
C THR A 262 7.16 18.20 -43.21
N ASN A 263 7.66 17.01 -43.54
CA ASN A 263 7.89 16.58 -44.91
C ASN A 263 6.58 16.43 -45.69
N ILE A 264 5.55 15.83 -45.09
CA ILE A 264 4.21 15.73 -45.69
C ILE A 264 3.61 17.12 -45.93
N MET A 265 3.70 18.04 -44.97
CA MET A 265 3.26 19.42 -45.15
C MET A 265 4.00 20.15 -46.27
N LYS A 266 5.33 19.96 -46.37
CA LYS A 266 6.14 20.51 -47.47
C LYS A 266 5.70 19.95 -48.83
N ILE A 267 5.36 18.67 -48.90
CA ILE A 267 4.84 18.05 -50.12
C ILE A 267 3.43 18.59 -50.43
N LEU A 268 2.55 18.70 -49.42
CA LEU A 268 1.19 19.23 -49.59
C LEU A 268 1.16 20.70 -50.04
N THR A 269 2.12 21.51 -49.59
CA THR A 269 2.24 22.92 -50.01
C THR A 269 2.76 23.08 -51.43
N ILE A 270 3.41 22.05 -52.00
CA ILE A 270 3.88 22.03 -53.39
C ILE A 270 2.80 21.47 -54.33
N LEU A 271 1.86 20.66 -53.84
CA LEU A 271 0.70 20.29 -54.65
C LEU A 271 -0.17 21.53 -54.86
N PRO A 272 -0.40 21.99 -56.11
CA PRO A 272 -1.38 23.03 -56.35
C PRO A 272 -2.72 22.51 -55.85
N LEU A 273 -3.39 23.32 -55.02
CA LEU A 273 -4.72 23.06 -54.49
C LEU A 273 -5.67 22.80 -55.68
N GLN A 274 -5.81 21.55 -56.12
CA GLN A 274 -6.81 21.14 -57.10
C GLN A 274 -8.16 21.06 -56.38
N THR A 275 -8.63 22.20 -55.89
CA THR A 275 -10.04 22.40 -55.60
C THR A 275 -10.76 22.57 -56.94
N ASN A 276 -11.14 21.43 -57.53
CA ASN A 276 -12.38 21.32 -58.26
C ASN A 276 -12.98 19.96 -57.90
N LEU A 277 -13.70 19.96 -56.77
CA LEU A 277 -14.72 18.99 -56.43
C LEU A 277 -15.79 19.01 -57.54
N ASN A 278 -15.58 18.22 -58.60
CA ASN A 278 -16.68 17.82 -59.46
C ASN A 278 -17.22 16.49 -58.94
N TYR A 279 -18.26 16.61 -58.11
CA TYR A 279 -19.26 15.56 -57.96
C TYR A 279 -19.78 15.19 -59.36
N SER A 280 -19.44 14.00 -59.86
CA SER A 280 -20.27 13.33 -60.84
C SER A 280 -20.68 11.98 -60.28
N THR A 281 -21.82 11.98 -59.63
CA THR A 281 -22.69 10.81 -59.45
C THR A 281 -22.91 10.13 -60.81
N GLY A 282 -22.22 9.02 -61.04
CA GLY A 282 -22.43 8.15 -62.19
C GLY A 282 -23.65 7.26 -61.99
N LEU A 283 -24.84 7.84 -62.08
CA LEU A 283 -26.11 7.12 -62.13
C LEU A 283 -26.98 7.78 -63.20
N SER A 284 -26.87 7.31 -64.45
CA SER A 284 -27.95 7.40 -65.45
C SER A 284 -27.52 6.86 -66.82
N LYS A 285 -28.15 5.74 -67.19
CA LYS A 285 -28.69 5.41 -68.53
C LYS A 285 -27.69 5.17 -69.66
N ASN A 286 -27.48 3.88 -69.94
CA ASN A 286 -27.75 3.38 -71.30
C ASN A 286 -29.08 2.65 -71.29
N PHE A 287 -30.09 3.33 -71.85
CA PHE A 287 -31.39 2.78 -72.21
C PHE A 287 -31.35 2.46 -73.71
N SER A 288 -32.07 1.41 -74.10
CA SER A 288 -32.41 0.96 -75.46
C SER A 288 -31.41 0.08 -76.23
N THR A 289 -31.62 -1.24 -76.10
CA THR A 289 -32.00 -2.06 -77.26
C THR A 289 -33.17 -2.96 -76.88
N LEU A 290 -34.32 -2.67 -77.49
CA LEU A 290 -35.59 -3.39 -77.47
C LEU A 290 -35.59 -4.35 -78.68
N LYS A 291 -35.75 -5.67 -78.46
CA LYS A 291 -36.72 -6.58 -79.12
C LYS A 291 -36.27 -8.05 -79.22
N HIS A 292 -37.20 -8.91 -78.81
CA HIS A 292 -37.57 -10.23 -79.32
C HIS A 292 -36.53 -11.35 -79.48
N SER A 293 -36.72 -12.44 -78.73
CA SER A 293 -37.39 -13.63 -79.30
C SER A 293 -37.95 -14.53 -78.17
N GLU A 294 -39.25 -14.80 -78.27
CA GLU A 294 -39.93 -15.96 -77.70
C GLU A 294 -39.68 -17.20 -78.59
N LYS A 295 -39.94 -18.40 -78.03
CA LYS A 295 -40.11 -19.74 -78.65
C LYS A 295 -38.80 -20.47 -79.02
N ASN A 296 -38.59 -21.74 -78.70
CA ASN A 296 -39.42 -22.84 -78.16
C ASN A 296 -38.61 -23.66 -77.14
#